data_AF-A0AAD7CQM7-F1
#
_entry.id   AF-A0AAD7CQM7-F1
#
_cell.length_a   1.000
_cell.length_b   1.000
_cell.length_c   1.000
_cell.angle_alpha   90.00
_cell.angle_beta   90.00
_cell.angle_gamma   90.00
#
_symmetry.space_group_name_H-M   'P 1'
#
loop_
_entity.id
_entity.type
_entity.pdbx_description
1 polymer ?
#
loop_
_entity_poly.entity_id
_entity_poly.type
_entity_poly.pdbx_seq_one_letter_code
_entity_poly.pdbx_strand_id
1 'polypeptide(L)'
;LMQSLVSLYFWNVDLTMPLLHRPIFEECTNQKLLLHHEGFVSTLLLVCAVGSLYVADTSMSKRERKALGWSWYNQSPISQPLVYLTHRVFSSQLAVEFLHRTANPLFCWFITSCGLRLAEDMGAHRRRARGPTITTEEELEKRAFWCECSIRSSKSLPYHIACPSSVSVSFDINISIECDDEYWGLSGPGRQPPETPSTVAFFIRIAIIRTPRLLCFPLN
;
A
#
# COMPACT_ATOMS: atom_id res chain seq x y z
N LEU A 1 -4.22 20.56 8.90
CA LEU A 1 -3.87 20.15 7.52
C LEU A 1 -3.45 18.68 7.45
N MET A 2 -2.37 18.26 8.09
CA MET A 2 -1.85 16.87 8.04
C MET A 2 -2.91 15.80 8.33
N GLN A 3 -3.62 15.90 9.46
CA GLN A 3 -4.71 14.97 9.82
C GLN A 3 -5.79 14.87 8.73
N SER A 4 -6.19 16.01 8.15
CA SER A 4 -7.16 16.05 7.05
C SER A 4 -6.66 15.32 5.81
N LEU A 5 -5.38 15.45 5.46
CA LEU A 5 -4.77 14.73 4.34
C LEU A 5 -4.71 13.21 4.60
N VAL A 6 -4.39 12.81 5.84
CA VAL A 6 -4.42 11.40 6.26
C VAL A 6 -5.83 10.83 6.12
N SER A 7 -6.86 11.52 6.61
CA SER A 7 -8.25 11.08 6.46
C SER A 7 -8.67 10.98 4.99
N LEU A 8 -8.26 11.95 4.16
CA LEU A 8 -8.53 11.93 2.72
C LEU A 8 -7.84 10.75 2.01
N TYR A 9 -6.61 10.40 2.42
CA TYR A 9 -5.94 9.21 1.90
C TYR A 9 -6.76 7.95 2.21
N PHE A 10 -7.08 7.69 3.49
CA PHE A 10 -7.81 6.48 3.86
C PHE A 10 -9.19 6.42 3.21
N TRP A 11 -9.89 7.55 3.10
CA TRP A 11 -11.21 7.59 2.47
C TRP A 11 -11.18 7.25 0.98
N ASN A 12 -10.14 7.64 0.26
CA ASN A 12 -10.13 7.54 -1.21
C ASN A 12 -9.25 6.41 -1.76
N VAL A 13 -8.30 5.90 -0.98
CA VAL A 13 -7.27 4.98 -1.46
C VAL A 13 -7.41 3.59 -0.87
N ASP A 14 -7.80 3.49 0.39
CA ASP A 14 -7.74 2.26 1.20
C ASP A 14 -8.57 1.12 0.60
N LEU A 15 -9.74 1.44 0.03
CA LEU A 15 -10.59 0.46 -0.68
C LEU A 15 -9.85 -0.23 -1.84
N THR A 16 -9.06 0.53 -2.60
CA THR A 16 -8.35 0.03 -3.78
C THR A 16 -6.95 -0.51 -3.46
N MET A 17 -6.40 -0.12 -2.32
CA MET A 17 -5.02 -0.38 -1.91
C MET A 17 -4.91 -0.29 -0.38
N PRO A 18 -5.35 -1.33 0.35
CA PRO A 18 -5.36 -1.37 1.82
C PRO A 18 -3.95 -1.67 2.34
N LEU A 19 -3.03 -0.75 2.07
CA LEU A 19 -1.60 -0.92 2.34
C LEU A 19 -1.26 -0.78 3.82
N LEU A 20 -1.98 0.09 4.54
CA LEU A 20 -1.69 0.50 5.90
C LEU A 20 -2.85 0.08 6.81
N HIS A 21 -2.54 -0.30 8.05
CA HIS A 21 -3.57 -0.56 9.05
C HIS A 21 -4.05 0.77 9.66
N ARG A 22 -5.24 1.24 9.28
CA ARG A 22 -5.71 2.59 9.60
C ARG A 22 -5.69 2.93 11.10
N PRO A 23 -6.26 2.10 12.01
CA PRO A 23 -6.22 2.38 13.45
C PRO A 23 -4.81 2.53 14.00
N ILE A 24 -3.87 1.69 13.55
CA ILE A 24 -2.47 1.72 14.01
C ILE A 24 -1.80 2.99 13.48
N PHE A 25 -2.02 3.32 12.21
CA PHE A 25 -1.41 4.48 11.58
C PHE A 25 -1.88 5.80 12.21
N GLU A 26 -3.19 5.93 12.46
CA GLU A 26 -3.76 7.12 13.11
C GLU A 26 -3.27 7.24 14.56
N GLU A 27 -3.20 6.13 15.31
CA GLU A 27 -2.64 6.12 16.66
C GLU A 27 -1.17 6.55 16.68
N CYS A 28 -0.33 5.97 15.81
CA CYS A 28 1.08 6.36 15.67
C CYS A 28 1.25 7.85 15.31
N THR A 29 0.31 8.39 14.52
CA THR A 29 0.30 9.82 14.17
C THR A 29 -0.05 10.69 15.39
N ASN A 30 -1.03 10.28 16.18
CA ASN A 30 -1.50 11.01 17.37
C ASN A 30 -0.46 10.98 18.50
N GLN A 31 0.21 9.84 18.69
CA GLN A 31 1.29 9.67 19.69
C GLN A 31 2.58 10.42 19.34
N LYS A 32 2.64 11.11 18.20
CA LYS A 32 3.83 11.83 17.70
C LYS A 32 5.09 10.95 17.61
N LEU A 33 4.92 9.65 17.30
CA LEU A 33 6.03 8.71 17.06
C LEU A 33 6.93 9.11 15.87
N LEU A 34 6.51 10.14 15.12
CA LEU A 34 7.29 10.83 14.09
C LEU A 34 8.70 11.21 14.51
N LEU A 35 8.95 11.46 15.79
CA LEU A 35 10.27 11.89 16.26
C LEU A 35 11.29 10.75 16.38
N HIS A 36 10.86 9.48 16.31
CA HIS A 36 11.71 8.34 16.64
C HIS A 36 11.83 7.28 15.53
N HIS A 37 10.99 7.34 14.49
CA HIS A 37 11.02 6.36 13.40
C HIS A 37 11.01 7.01 12.00
N GLU A 38 12.18 7.08 11.37
CA GLU A 38 12.35 7.63 10.01
C GLU A 38 11.45 6.94 8.97
N GLY A 39 11.25 5.62 9.10
CA GLY A 39 10.37 4.87 8.19
C GLY A 39 8.89 5.26 8.30
N PHE A 40 8.43 5.59 9.51
CA PHE A 40 7.06 6.08 9.71
C PHE A 40 6.91 7.51 9.18
N VAL A 41 7.92 8.37 9.38
CA VAL A 41 7.94 9.74 8.81
C VAL A 41 7.83 9.70 7.29
N SER A 42 8.66 8.87 6.62
CA SER A 42 8.58 8.67 5.17
C SER A 42 7.17 8.26 4.74
N THR A 43 6.59 7.26 5.42
CA THR A 43 5.24 6.77 5.13
C THR A 43 4.20 7.89 5.30
N LEU A 44 4.26 8.67 6.38
CA LEU A 44 3.32 9.76 6.64
C LEU A 44 3.41 10.89 5.62
N LEU A 45 4.61 11.30 5.24
CA LEU A 45 4.81 12.33 4.23
C LEU A 45 4.22 11.90 2.89
N LEU A 46 4.40 10.63 2.51
CA LEU A 46 3.83 10.08 1.28
C LEU A 46 2.31 9.91 1.36
N VAL A 47 1.76 9.50 2.50
CA VAL A 47 0.30 9.52 2.76
C VAL A 47 -0.25 10.93 2.58
N CYS A 48 0.41 11.96 3.11
CA CYS A 48 0.00 13.35 2.94
C CYS A 48 0.09 13.80 1.47
N ALA A 49 1.15 13.38 0.75
CA ALA A 49 1.31 13.64 -0.67
C ALA A 49 0.15 13.06 -1.49
N VAL A 50 -0.22 11.80 -1.26
CA VAL A 50 -1.35 11.16 -1.93
C VAL A 50 -2.69 11.82 -1.52
N GLY A 51 -2.90 12.05 -0.22
CA GLY A 51 -4.11 12.68 0.31
C GLY A 51 -4.37 14.08 -0.26
N SER A 52 -3.32 14.85 -0.55
CA SER A 52 -3.41 16.18 -1.17
C SER A 52 -4.14 16.18 -2.53
N LEU A 53 -4.10 15.06 -3.25
CA LEU A 53 -4.75 14.93 -4.55
C LEU A 53 -6.27 14.88 -4.46
N TYR A 54 -6.81 14.63 -3.26
CA TYR A 54 -8.23 14.49 -2.97
C TYR A 54 -8.85 15.67 -2.23
N VAL A 55 -8.07 16.74 -1.97
CA VAL A 55 -8.62 17.98 -1.42
C VAL A 55 -9.72 18.48 -2.35
N ALA A 56 -10.95 18.56 -1.84
CA ALA A 56 -12.15 18.90 -2.63
C ALA A 56 -12.45 20.41 -2.68
N ASP A 57 -11.60 21.23 -2.06
CA ASP A 57 -11.78 22.67 -1.96
C ASP A 57 -11.85 23.30 -3.37
N THR A 58 -13.00 23.92 -3.67
CA THR A 58 -13.27 24.60 -4.95
C THR A 58 -12.34 25.79 -5.20
N SER A 59 -11.66 26.29 -4.16
CA SER A 59 -10.67 27.36 -4.28
C SER A 59 -9.33 26.87 -4.84
N MET A 60 -9.02 25.57 -4.74
CA MET A 60 -7.75 25.02 -5.20
C MET A 60 -7.89 24.33 -6.56
N SER A 61 -7.13 24.82 -7.54
CA SER A 61 -6.99 24.17 -8.82
C SER A 61 -6.33 22.79 -8.70
N LYS A 62 -6.52 21.94 -9.72
CA LYS A 62 -5.80 20.65 -9.85
C LYS A 62 -4.27 20.83 -9.80
N ARG A 63 -3.75 21.94 -10.32
CA ARG A 63 -2.31 22.24 -10.33
C ARG A 63 -1.80 22.53 -8.92
N GLU A 64 -2.54 23.32 -8.15
CA GLU A 64 -2.18 23.66 -6.76
C GLU A 64 -2.21 22.43 -5.86
N ARG A 65 -3.19 21.53 -6.04
CA ARG A 65 -3.24 20.25 -5.32
C ARG A 65 -2.01 19.38 -5.60
N LYS A 66 -1.59 19.30 -6.86
CA LYS A 66 -0.35 18.60 -7.23
C LYS A 66 0.87 19.26 -6.60
N ALA A 67 0.95 20.59 -6.62
CA ALA A 67 2.06 21.33 -6.02
C ALA A 67 2.14 21.10 -4.50
N LEU A 68 1.00 21.12 -3.81
CA LEU A 68 0.90 20.75 -2.39
C LEU A 68 1.42 19.33 -2.16
N GLY A 69 0.98 18.37 -2.96
CA GLY A 69 1.46 16.99 -2.86
C GLY A 69 2.96 16.86 -3.06
N TRP A 70 3.53 17.57 -4.04
CA TRP A 70 4.96 17.61 -4.26
C TRP A 70 5.74 18.21 -3.08
N SER A 71 5.17 19.19 -2.38
CA SER A 71 5.81 19.74 -1.17
C SER A 71 5.97 18.67 -0.08
N TRP A 72 5.00 17.76 0.07
CA TRP A 72 5.09 16.63 1.00
C TRP A 72 6.02 15.53 0.47
N TYR A 73 5.88 15.17 -0.82
CA TYR A 73 6.66 14.12 -1.46
C TYR A 73 8.16 14.41 -1.40
N ASN A 74 8.58 15.65 -1.68
CA ASN A 74 10.00 16.04 -1.71
C ASN A 74 10.67 16.03 -0.33
N GLN A 75 9.88 16.06 0.75
CA GLN A 75 10.39 15.93 2.12
C GLN A 75 10.60 14.45 2.51
N SER A 76 10.02 13.51 1.76
CA SER A 76 10.10 12.09 2.09
C SER A 76 11.51 11.55 1.81
N PRO A 77 12.19 10.91 2.78
CA PRO A 77 13.50 10.31 2.59
C PRO A 77 13.43 8.97 1.82
N ILE A 78 12.67 8.92 0.72
CA ILE A 78 12.39 7.68 -0.02
C ILE A 78 13.65 6.99 -0.57
N SER A 79 14.69 7.78 -0.87
CA SER A 79 15.97 7.30 -1.35
C SER A 79 16.96 6.94 -0.24
N GLN A 80 16.62 7.19 1.03
CA GLN A 80 17.49 6.83 2.15
C GLN A 80 17.32 5.34 2.50
N PRO A 81 18.41 4.65 2.88
CA PRO A 81 18.33 3.28 3.33
C PRO A 81 17.60 3.23 4.69
N LEU A 82 16.29 2.98 4.67
CA LEU A 82 15.53 2.73 5.90
C LEU A 82 15.92 1.36 6.48
N VAL A 83 16.01 1.30 7.80
CA VAL A 83 16.39 0.09 8.56
C VAL A 83 15.40 -1.08 8.35
N TYR A 84 14.11 -0.77 8.19
CA TYR A 84 13.04 -1.77 8.09
C TYR A 84 12.51 -1.87 6.66
N LEU A 85 12.62 -3.07 6.06
CA LEU A 85 12.19 -3.34 4.69
C LEU A 85 10.69 -3.09 4.48
N THR A 86 9.83 -3.43 5.46
CA THR A 86 8.38 -3.21 5.40
C THR A 86 8.02 -1.74 5.16
N HIS A 87 8.66 -0.82 5.87
CA HIS A 87 8.46 0.62 5.66
C HIS A 87 8.96 1.10 4.29
N ARG A 88 9.96 0.42 3.70
CA ARG A 88 10.42 0.72 2.35
C ARG A 88 9.42 0.27 1.30
N VAL A 89 8.79 -0.90 1.48
CA VAL A 89 7.71 -1.37 0.60
C VAL A 89 6.49 -0.44 0.69
N PHE A 90 6.11 -0.02 1.91
CA PHE A 90 5.02 0.96 2.05
C PHE A 90 5.35 2.28 1.35
N SER A 91 6.58 2.77 1.55
CA SER A 91 7.04 4.03 0.94
C SER A 91 7.12 3.93 -0.60
N SER A 92 7.62 2.83 -1.17
CA SER A 92 7.65 2.65 -2.64
C SER A 92 6.25 2.69 -3.23
N GLN A 93 5.32 1.96 -2.61
CA GLN A 93 3.95 1.87 -3.07
C GLN A 93 3.22 3.22 -3.03
N LEU A 94 3.31 3.94 -1.90
CA LEU A 94 2.70 5.27 -1.76
C LEU A 94 3.30 6.30 -2.73
N ALA A 95 4.61 6.20 -2.97
CA ALA A 95 5.26 7.06 -3.94
C ALA A 95 4.79 6.78 -5.36
N VAL A 96 4.64 5.52 -5.75
CA VAL A 96 4.07 5.16 -7.05
C VAL A 96 2.65 5.68 -7.19
N GLU A 97 1.81 5.56 -6.15
CA GLU A 97 0.44 6.08 -6.18
C GLU A 97 0.41 7.60 -6.42
N PHE A 98 1.30 8.34 -5.77
CA PHE A 98 1.44 9.78 -6.00
C PHE A 98 1.95 10.08 -7.42
N LEU A 99 3.06 9.45 -7.82
CA LEU A 99 3.73 9.71 -9.09
C LEU A 99 2.89 9.31 -10.30
N HIS A 100 2.10 8.24 -10.20
CA HIS A 100 1.19 7.82 -11.28
C HIS A 100 0.23 8.96 -11.69
N ARG A 101 -0.14 9.81 -10.73
CA ARG A 101 -1.09 10.91 -10.92
C ARG A 101 -0.43 12.24 -11.24
N THR A 102 0.88 12.36 -11.03
CA THR A 102 1.59 13.65 -11.06
C THR A 102 2.83 13.70 -11.94
N ALA A 103 3.39 12.55 -12.33
CA ALA A 103 4.74 12.44 -12.89
C ALA A 103 4.83 11.51 -14.12
N ASN A 104 6.07 11.24 -14.55
CA ASN A 104 6.39 10.42 -15.72
C ASN A 104 6.16 8.92 -15.44
N PRO A 105 5.44 8.19 -16.31
CA PRO A 105 5.19 6.76 -16.15
C PRO A 105 6.44 5.86 -16.03
N LEU A 106 7.56 6.23 -16.67
CA LEU A 106 8.80 5.43 -16.62
C LEU A 106 9.41 5.40 -15.21
N PHE A 107 9.31 6.51 -14.47
CA PHE A 107 9.83 6.58 -13.11
C PHE A 107 8.97 5.77 -12.13
N CYS A 108 7.65 5.77 -12.35
CA CYS A 108 6.73 4.92 -11.60
C CYS A 108 7.09 3.44 -11.77
N TRP A 109 7.47 3.02 -12.98
CA TRP A 109 7.86 1.62 -13.28
C TRP A 109 9.09 1.19 -12.49
N PHE A 110 10.10 2.06 -12.47
CA PHE A 110 11.35 1.80 -11.75
C PHE A 110 11.06 1.61 -10.26
N ILE A 111 10.31 2.53 -9.64
CA ILE A 111 9.98 2.45 -8.20
C ILE A 111 9.10 1.22 -7.90
N THR A 112 8.08 0.94 -8.72
CA THR A 112 7.25 -0.28 -8.57
C THR A 112 8.12 -1.54 -8.65
N SER A 113 9.11 -1.52 -9.54
CA SER A 113 10.03 -2.65 -9.68
C SER A 113 10.91 -2.80 -8.44
N CYS A 114 11.41 -1.71 -7.86
CA CYS A 114 12.14 -1.74 -6.59
C CYS A 114 11.27 -2.24 -5.43
N GLY A 115 10.04 -1.75 -5.31
CA GLY A 115 9.08 -2.13 -4.26
C GLY A 115 8.78 -3.62 -4.26
N LEU A 116 8.51 -4.20 -5.43
CA LEU A 116 8.31 -5.65 -5.55
C LEU A 116 9.53 -6.46 -5.08
N ARG A 117 10.76 -6.00 -5.36
CA ARG A 117 11.98 -6.74 -4.96
C ARG A 117 12.21 -6.63 -3.46
N LEU A 118 11.91 -5.47 -2.87
CA LEU A 118 11.91 -5.31 -1.42
C LEU A 118 10.89 -6.24 -0.74
N ALA A 119 9.71 -6.41 -1.34
CA ALA A 119 8.70 -7.36 -0.88
C ALA A 119 9.15 -8.83 -1.05
N GLU A 120 9.91 -9.12 -2.11
CA GLU A 120 10.54 -10.43 -2.30
C GLU A 120 11.63 -10.69 -1.24
N ASP A 121 12.53 -9.72 -1.02
CA ASP A 121 13.65 -9.79 -0.08
C ASP A 121 13.20 -9.99 1.37
N MET A 122 12.10 -9.36 1.79
CA MET A 122 11.51 -9.59 3.11
C MET A 122 10.72 -10.92 3.21
N GLY A 123 10.63 -11.67 2.11
CA GLY A 123 9.93 -12.95 2.07
C GLY A 123 8.40 -12.86 2.03
N ALA A 124 7.82 -11.68 1.74
CA ALA A 124 6.38 -11.47 1.69
C ALA A 124 5.69 -12.19 0.50
N HIS A 125 6.45 -12.84 -0.38
CA HIS A 125 5.94 -13.62 -1.50
C HIS A 125 5.74 -15.11 -1.17
N ARG A 126 6.10 -15.56 0.05
CA ARG A 126 6.05 -16.97 0.46
C ARG A 126 5.11 -17.17 1.63
N ARG A 127 4.50 -18.36 1.72
CA ARG A 127 3.85 -18.80 2.97
C ARG A 127 4.90 -18.93 4.05
N ARG A 128 4.66 -18.32 5.20
CA ARG A 128 5.47 -18.53 6.39
C ARG A 128 4.94 -19.78 7.09
N ALA A 129 5.82 -20.74 7.37
CA ALA A 129 5.48 -21.99 8.05
C ALA A 129 5.34 -21.84 9.58
N ARG A 130 5.14 -20.62 10.09
CA ARG A 130 5.20 -20.34 11.54
C ARG A 130 3.80 -20.25 12.14
N GLY A 131 3.58 -21.05 13.18
CA GLY A 131 2.49 -20.91 14.15
C GLY A 131 1.06 -21.10 13.63
N PRO A 132 0.08 -21.31 14.53
CA PRO A 132 -1.34 -21.40 14.16
C PRO A 132 -2.02 -20.03 13.93
N THR A 133 -1.38 -18.93 14.33
CA THR A 133 -1.96 -17.58 14.34
C THR A 133 -1.13 -16.61 13.50
N ILE A 134 -1.77 -15.96 12.54
CA ILE A 134 -1.17 -14.92 11.68
C ILE A 134 -1.11 -13.61 12.47
N THR A 135 0.05 -12.99 12.55
CA THR A 135 0.21 -11.71 13.24
C THR A 135 -0.24 -10.52 12.38
N THR A 136 -0.51 -9.38 13.01
CA THR A 136 -0.85 -8.12 12.32
C THR A 136 0.24 -7.70 11.33
N GLU A 137 1.51 -7.87 11.71
CA GLU A 137 2.65 -7.56 10.85
C GLU A 137 2.65 -8.48 9.61
N GLU A 138 2.51 -9.80 9.81
CA GLU A 138 2.49 -10.75 8.69
C GLU A 138 1.36 -10.48 7.69
N GLU A 139 0.18 -10.10 8.19
CA GLU A 139 -0.94 -9.74 7.32
C GLU A 139 -0.67 -8.43 6.57
N LEU A 140 -0.03 -7.44 7.20
CA LEU A 140 0.37 -6.19 6.55
C LEU A 140 1.43 -6.38 5.47
N GLU A 141 2.42 -7.23 5.72
CA GLU A 141 3.44 -7.58 4.71
C GLU A 141 2.81 -8.28 3.50
N LYS A 142 1.84 -9.18 3.75
CA LYS A 142 1.04 -9.82 2.70
C LYS A 142 0.22 -8.80 1.92
N ARG A 143 -0.48 -7.88 2.59
CA ARG A 143 -1.24 -6.79 1.94
C ARG A 143 -0.33 -5.94 1.05
N ALA A 144 0.86 -5.59 1.53
CA ALA A 144 1.84 -4.82 0.76
C ALA A 144 2.30 -5.56 -0.50
N PHE A 145 2.62 -6.85 -0.39
CA PHE A 145 2.94 -7.66 -1.57
C PHE A 145 1.81 -7.65 -2.61
N TRP A 146 0.56 -7.86 -2.17
CA TRP A 146 -0.59 -7.84 -3.07
C TRP A 146 -0.87 -6.45 -3.67
N CYS A 147 -0.58 -5.38 -2.94
CA CYS A 147 -0.69 -4.01 -3.42
C CYS A 147 0.32 -3.74 -4.55
N GLU A 148 1.58 -4.16 -4.37
CA GLU A 148 2.63 -4.06 -5.38
C GLU A 148 2.27 -4.87 -6.63
N CYS A 149 1.80 -6.12 -6.47
CA CYS A 149 1.30 -6.93 -7.59
C CYS A 149 0.14 -6.25 -8.32
N SER A 150 -0.80 -5.67 -7.59
CA SER A 150 -2.01 -5.05 -8.14
C SER A 150 -1.72 -3.76 -8.92
N ILE A 151 -0.77 -2.94 -8.46
CA ILE A 151 -0.30 -1.76 -9.20
C ILE A 151 0.45 -2.18 -10.46
N ARG A 152 1.34 -3.15 -10.34
CA ARG A 152 2.15 -3.63 -11.48
C ARG A 152 1.30 -4.24 -12.58
N SER A 153 0.25 -4.97 -12.22
CA SER A 153 -0.70 -5.53 -13.17
C SER A 153 -1.74 -4.52 -13.70
N SER A 154 -1.78 -3.29 -13.17
CA SER A 154 -2.74 -2.27 -13.62
C SER A 154 -2.47 -1.87 -15.07
N LYS A 155 -3.50 -1.96 -15.91
CA LYS A 155 -3.45 -1.51 -17.31
C LYS A 155 -3.43 0.01 -17.47
N SER A 156 -3.73 0.75 -16.39
CA SER A 156 -3.67 2.22 -16.38
C SER A 156 -2.24 2.77 -16.42
N LEU A 157 -1.24 1.93 -16.18
CA LEU A 157 0.16 2.30 -16.34
C LEU A 157 0.71 1.67 -17.63
N PRO A 158 1.48 2.42 -18.44
CA PRO A 158 2.14 1.92 -19.65
C PRO A 158 3.26 0.90 -19.35
N TYR A 159 3.24 0.27 -18.17
CA TYR A 159 4.15 -0.76 -17.70
C TYR A 159 4.20 -1.98 -18.60
N HIS A 160 3.06 -2.36 -19.17
CA HIS A 160 2.94 -3.53 -20.05
C HIS A 160 3.73 -3.38 -21.34
N ILE A 161 3.98 -2.15 -21.80
CA ILE A 161 4.71 -1.87 -23.05
C ILE A 161 6.23 -1.89 -22.81
N ALA A 162 6.68 -1.44 -21.64
CA ALA A 162 8.10 -1.28 -21.35
C ALA A 162 8.79 -2.58 -20.91
N CYS A 163 8.07 -3.55 -20.35
CA CYS A 163 8.68 -4.80 -19.88
C CYS A 163 7.65 -5.94 -19.81
N PRO A 164 7.66 -6.88 -20.78
CA PRO A 164 6.88 -8.10 -20.67
C PRO A 164 7.45 -8.94 -19.51
N SER A 165 6.66 -9.15 -18.46
CA SER A 165 6.80 -10.26 -17.50
C SER A 165 8.15 -10.40 -16.74
N SER A 166 8.35 -9.61 -15.68
CA SER A 166 9.31 -9.92 -14.60
C SER A 166 8.68 -10.47 -13.29
N VAL A 167 7.37 -10.76 -13.23
CA VAL A 167 6.85 -11.65 -12.15
C VAL A 167 7.07 -13.09 -12.63
N SER A 168 8.32 -13.40 -12.91
CA SER A 168 8.79 -14.75 -13.24
C SER A 168 8.96 -15.60 -11.98
N VAL A 169 8.83 -15.00 -10.79
CA VAL A 169 8.98 -15.71 -9.52
C VAL A 169 7.63 -16.33 -9.16
N SER A 170 7.59 -17.66 -9.08
CA SER A 170 6.51 -18.39 -8.44
C SER A 170 6.41 -17.91 -6.98
N PHE A 171 5.29 -17.30 -6.62
CA PHE A 171 4.95 -16.98 -5.24
C PHE A 171 3.87 -17.95 -4.76
N ASP A 172 3.89 -18.29 -3.48
CA ASP A 172 2.97 -19.25 -2.85
C ASP A 172 2.10 -18.57 -1.79
N ILE A 173 2.19 -17.25 -1.63
CA ILE A 173 1.42 -16.55 -0.60
C ILE A 173 -0.10 -16.61 -0.85
N ASN A 174 -0.86 -16.80 0.23
CA ASN A 174 -2.32 -16.71 0.22
C ASN A 174 -2.78 -15.28 -0.09
N ILE A 175 -4.02 -15.11 -0.50
CA ILE A 175 -4.63 -13.78 -0.61
C ILE A 175 -4.79 -13.12 0.79
N SER A 176 -4.96 -11.80 0.81
CA SER A 176 -5.23 -11.07 2.06
C SER A 176 -6.52 -11.56 2.72
N ILE A 177 -6.56 -11.55 4.06
CA ILE A 177 -7.75 -11.93 4.82
C ILE A 177 -8.84 -10.89 4.59
N GLU A 178 -10.06 -11.38 4.34
CA GLU A 178 -11.26 -10.56 4.20
C GLU A 178 -11.78 -10.14 5.58
N CYS A 179 -11.03 -9.24 6.23
CA CYS A 179 -11.34 -8.70 7.55
C CYS A 179 -10.87 -7.24 7.63
N ASP A 180 -11.80 -6.34 7.95
CA ASP A 180 -11.52 -4.92 8.06
C ASP A 180 -10.68 -4.62 9.32
N ASP A 181 -9.90 -3.54 9.24
CA ASP A 181 -8.90 -3.17 10.24
C ASP A 181 -9.50 -2.94 11.64
N GLU A 182 -10.74 -2.46 11.73
CA GLU A 182 -11.43 -2.24 13.01
C GLU A 182 -11.65 -3.54 13.82
N TYR A 183 -11.58 -4.70 13.17
CA TYR A 183 -11.75 -6.01 13.80
C TYR A 183 -10.42 -6.73 14.07
N TRP A 184 -9.28 -6.08 13.82
CA TRP A 184 -7.97 -6.65 14.11
C TRP A 184 -7.62 -6.49 15.58
N GLY A 185 -7.08 -7.56 16.18
CA GLY A 185 -6.56 -7.56 17.54
C GLY A 185 -5.04 -7.40 17.60
N LEU A 186 -4.51 -7.30 18.82
CA LEU A 186 -3.05 -7.26 19.06
C LEU A 186 -2.33 -8.52 18.56
N SER A 187 -3.06 -9.64 18.46
CA SER A 187 -2.52 -10.93 18.02
C SER A 187 -2.72 -11.21 16.53
N GLY A 188 -3.31 -10.28 15.77
CA GLY A 188 -3.59 -10.44 14.34
C GLY A 188 -5.04 -10.18 13.93
N PRO A 189 -5.39 -10.52 12.68
CA PRO A 189 -6.73 -10.32 12.14
C PRO A 189 -7.78 -11.09 12.94
N GLY A 190 -8.84 -10.41 13.35
CA GLY A 190 -9.97 -11.03 14.04
C GLY A 190 -10.96 -11.67 13.06
N ARG A 191 -12.26 -11.56 13.34
CA ARG A 191 -13.33 -12.08 12.47
C ARG A 191 -14.21 -10.94 11.99
N GLN A 192 -14.41 -10.85 10.68
CA GLN A 192 -15.41 -9.98 10.09
C GLN A 192 -16.81 -10.39 10.59
N PRO A 193 -17.65 -9.44 11.06
CA PRO A 193 -19.03 -9.73 11.41
C PRO A 193 -19.82 -10.27 10.20
N PRO A 194 -20.69 -11.27 10.38
CA PRO A 194 -21.43 -11.88 9.28
C PRO A 194 -22.42 -10.94 8.61
N GLU A 195 -22.92 -9.91 9.33
CA GLU A 195 -23.87 -8.94 8.77
C GLU A 195 -23.21 -7.84 7.94
N THR A 196 -21.88 -7.67 8.01
CA THR A 196 -21.18 -6.53 7.40
C THR A 196 -20.11 -7.01 6.42
N PRO A 197 -20.28 -6.82 5.10
CA PRO A 197 -19.27 -7.21 4.13
C PRO A 197 -17.98 -6.44 4.35
N SER A 198 -16.83 -7.10 4.21
CA SER A 198 -15.53 -6.44 4.34
C SER A 198 -15.28 -5.48 3.19
N THR A 199 -14.80 -4.30 3.51
CA THR A 199 -14.32 -3.32 2.52
C THR A 199 -13.08 -3.82 1.78
N VAL A 200 -12.22 -4.61 2.44
CA VAL A 200 -11.04 -5.26 1.87
C VAL A 200 -11.41 -6.26 0.77
N ALA A 201 -12.64 -6.79 0.77
CA ALA A 201 -13.14 -7.68 -0.27
C ALA A 201 -13.04 -7.06 -1.67
N PHE A 202 -13.19 -5.74 -1.79
CA PHE A 202 -13.04 -5.04 -3.07
C PHE A 202 -11.61 -5.14 -3.61
N PHE A 203 -10.61 -4.91 -2.76
CA PHE A 203 -9.20 -5.08 -3.10
C PHE A 203 -8.87 -6.53 -3.47
N ILE A 204 -9.35 -7.50 -2.68
CA ILE A 204 -9.15 -8.94 -2.94
C ILE A 204 -9.65 -9.30 -4.35
N ARG A 205 -10.85 -8.84 -4.72
CA ARG A 205 -11.42 -9.07 -6.05
C ARG A 205 -10.57 -8.44 -7.16
N ILE A 206 -10.10 -7.21 -6.97
CA ILE A 206 -9.20 -6.55 -7.92
C ILE A 206 -7.89 -7.33 -8.08
N ALA A 207 -7.29 -7.77 -6.98
CA ALA A 207 -6.02 -8.51 -6.98
C ALA A 207 -6.15 -9.85 -7.74
N ILE A 208 -7.25 -10.57 -7.55
CA ILE A 208 -7.58 -11.81 -8.27
C ILE A 208 -7.71 -11.55 -9.78
N ILE A 209 -8.51 -10.54 -10.18
CA ILE A 209 -8.71 -10.20 -11.59
C ILE A 209 -7.40 -9.79 -12.26
N ARG A 210 -6.57 -9.02 -11.56
CA ARG A 210 -5.28 -8.52 -12.06
C ARG A 210 -4.16 -9.57 -12.01
N THR A 211 -4.37 -10.68 -11.33
CA THR A 211 -3.38 -11.76 -11.19
C THR A 211 -4.01 -13.09 -11.60
N PRO A 212 -4.17 -13.36 -12.91
CA PRO A 212 -4.92 -14.52 -13.41
C PRO A 212 -4.37 -15.87 -12.93
N ARG A 213 -3.09 -15.94 -12.53
CA ARG A 213 -2.48 -17.14 -11.92
C ARG A 213 -3.22 -17.59 -10.65
N LEU A 214 -3.91 -16.70 -9.94
CA LEU A 214 -4.75 -17.04 -8.78
C LEU A 214 -6.02 -17.81 -9.14
N LEU A 215 -6.55 -17.63 -10.35
CA LEU A 215 -7.75 -18.36 -10.82
C LEU A 215 -7.45 -19.85 -11.11
N CYS A 216 -6.17 -20.22 -11.17
CA CYS A 216 -5.74 -21.61 -11.36
C CYS A 216 -5.60 -22.39 -10.05
N PHE A 217 -5.74 -21.75 -8.89
CA PHE A 217 -5.72 -22.42 -7.58
C PHE A 217 -7.13 -22.39 -6.97
N PRO A 218 -7.64 -23.52 -6.45
CA PRO A 218 -8.95 -23.53 -5.81
C PRO A 218 -8.91 -22.63 -4.58
N LEU A 219 -9.84 -21.68 -4.51
CA LEU A 219 -10.20 -20.95 -3.30
C LEU A 219 -10.87 -21.98 -2.38
N ASN A 220 -10.11 -22.55 -1.44
CA ASN A 220 -10.63 -23.44 -0.40
C ASN A 220 -11.15 -22.62 0.78
#